data_AF-A0A2U1TVH5-F1
#
_entry.id   AF-A0A2U1TVH5-F1
#
_cell.length_a   1.000
_cell.length_b   1.000
_cell.length_c   1.000
_cell.angle_alpha   90.00
_cell.angle_beta   90.00
_cell.angle_gamma   90.00
#
_symmetry.space_group_name_H-M   'P 1'
#
loop_
_entity.id
_entity.type
_entity.pdbx_description
1 polymer ?
#
loop_
_entity_poly.entity_id
_entity_poly.type
_entity_poly.pdbx_seq_one_letter_code
_entity_poly.pdbx_strand_id
1 'polypeptide(L)'
;MLPILAITQSPHRYQNDAMLHIKPLYQGAALPDGFYIYQRLNERGIAIKSITTAQDSLIIRLASPEQSIAARDVLRLSLSKVNITTLQVAKPTPFWQQKLTQIQSKLG
;
A
#
# COMPACT_ATOMS: atom_id res chain seq x y z
N MET A 1 37.77 -9.09 -31.32
CA MET A 1 36.72 -9.69 -30.46
C MET A 1 36.20 -8.59 -29.53
N LEU A 2 35.12 -7.91 -29.91
CA LEU A 2 34.52 -6.81 -29.14
C LEU A 2 33.57 -7.38 -28.06
N PRO A 3 33.67 -6.97 -26.78
CA PRO A 3 32.74 -7.43 -25.76
C PRO A 3 31.43 -6.64 -25.87
N ILE A 4 30.31 -7.35 -26.03
CA ILE A 4 28.98 -6.74 -25.96
C ILE A 4 28.63 -6.60 -24.48
N LEU A 5 28.62 -5.36 -23.96
CA LEU A 5 28.02 -5.07 -22.67
C LEU A 5 26.49 -5.15 -22.79
N ALA A 6 25.90 -6.21 -22.25
CA ALA A 6 24.46 -6.32 -22.07
C ALA A 6 24.05 -5.46 -20.87
N ILE A 7 23.38 -4.34 -21.13
CA ILE A 7 22.82 -3.48 -20.09
C ILE A 7 21.49 -4.10 -19.66
N THR A 8 21.50 -4.85 -18.55
CA THR A 8 20.26 -5.38 -17.96
C THR A 8 19.51 -4.23 -17.31
N GLN A 9 18.43 -3.80 -17.93
CA GLN A 9 17.55 -2.76 -17.39
C GLN A 9 16.73 -3.38 -16.26
N SER A 10 17.18 -3.22 -15.02
CA SER A 10 16.38 -3.54 -13.85
C SER A 10 15.15 -2.62 -13.87
N PRO A 11 13.91 -3.12 -13.96
CA PRO A 11 12.75 -2.23 -13.87
C PRO A 11 12.79 -1.61 -12.48
N HIS A 12 13.03 -0.30 -12.45
CA HIS A 12 12.91 0.50 -11.25
C HIS A 12 11.43 0.43 -10.83
N ARG A 13 11.10 -0.54 -9.96
CA ARG A 13 9.75 -0.65 -9.40
C ARG A 13 9.52 0.59 -8.57
N TYR A 14 8.88 1.59 -9.18
CA TYR A 14 8.31 2.73 -8.48
C TYR A 14 7.49 2.18 -7.31
N GLN A 15 7.87 2.55 -6.09
CA GLN A 15 7.17 2.14 -4.87
C GLN A 15 5.87 2.93 -4.75
N ASN A 16 4.86 2.54 -5.51
CA ASN A 16 3.48 3.00 -5.32
C ASN A 16 2.85 2.16 -4.22
N ASP A 17 3.36 2.32 -3.00
CA ASP A 17 2.88 1.54 -1.87
C ASP A 17 1.48 2.00 -1.49
N ALA A 18 0.59 1.04 -1.32
CA ALA A 18 -0.77 1.26 -0.90
C ALA A 18 -1.00 0.59 0.45
N MET A 19 -1.83 1.21 1.28
CA MET A 19 -2.10 0.75 2.63
C MET A 19 -3.60 0.52 2.80
N LEU A 20 -3.96 -0.54 3.50
CA LEU A 20 -5.31 -0.73 4.03
C LEU A 20 -5.28 -0.52 5.53
N HIS A 21 -6.20 0.30 6.01
CA HIS A 21 -6.46 0.48 7.43
C HIS A 21 -7.74 -0.25 7.79
N ILE A 22 -7.62 -1.27 8.63
CA ILE A 22 -8.73 -2.06 9.15
C ILE A 22 -8.97 -1.63 10.59
N LYS A 23 -10.21 -1.22 10.89
CA LYS A 23 -10.64 -0.82 12.22
C LYS A 23 -11.89 -1.59 12.60
N PRO A 24 -12.12 -1.88 13.89
CA PRO A 24 -13.39 -2.44 14.34
C PRO A 24 -14.53 -1.48 14.00
N LEU A 25 -15.73 -2.03 13.75
CA LEU A 25 -16.90 -1.22 13.39
C LEU A 25 -17.38 -0.32 14.55
N TYR A 26 -17.18 -0.78 15.78
CA TYR A 26 -17.50 -0.09 17.03
C TYR A 26 -16.47 -0.46 18.10
N GLN A 27 -16.33 0.38 19.13
CA GLN A 27 -15.36 0.18 20.20
C GLN A 27 -15.66 -1.12 20.97
N GLY A 28 -14.61 -1.90 21.24
CA GLY A 28 -14.73 -3.22 21.87
C GLY A 28 -15.13 -4.37 20.92
N ALA A 29 -15.36 -4.11 19.63
CA ALA A 29 -15.50 -5.19 18.65
C ALA A 29 -14.14 -5.87 18.40
N ALA A 30 -14.15 -7.19 18.22
CA ALA A 30 -12.94 -7.95 17.94
C ALA A 30 -12.34 -7.59 16.57
N LEU A 31 -11.03 -7.37 16.57
CA LEU A 31 -10.25 -7.20 15.35
C LEU A 31 -9.85 -8.59 14.81
N PRO A 32 -9.86 -8.83 13.48
CA PRO A 32 -9.32 -10.06 12.91
C PRO A 32 -7.82 -10.17 13.18
N ASP A 33 -7.36 -11.41 13.37
CA ASP A 33 -5.95 -11.71 13.51
C ASP A 33 -5.19 -11.52 12.17
N GLY A 34 -3.91 -11.13 12.27
CA GLY A 34 -3.05 -10.86 11.12
C GLY A 34 -2.78 -12.08 10.24
N PHE A 35 -2.73 -13.30 10.80
CA PHE A 35 -2.54 -14.54 10.06
C PHE A 35 -3.77 -14.88 9.21
N TYR A 36 -4.98 -14.71 9.75
CA TYR A 36 -6.21 -14.92 8.97
C TYR A 36 -6.27 -13.98 7.75
N ILE A 37 -5.91 -12.70 7.96
CA ILE A 37 -5.83 -11.71 6.88
C ILE A 37 -4.79 -12.13 5.84
N TYR A 38 -3.60 -12.54 6.27
CA TYR A 38 -2.55 -13.03 5.40
C TYR A 38 -3.05 -14.19 4.53
N GLN A 39 -3.66 -15.21 5.14
CA GLN A 39 -4.14 -16.38 4.43
C GLN A 39 -5.16 -16.02 3.35
N ARG A 40 -6.18 -15.23 3.69
CA ARG A 40 -7.26 -14.85 2.75
C ARG A 40 -6.76 -14.08 1.54
N LEU A 41 -5.78 -13.19 1.74
CA LEU A 41 -5.17 -12.42 0.66
C LEU A 41 -4.21 -13.29 -0.17
N ASN A 42 -3.43 -14.15 0.48
CA ASN A 42 -2.48 -15.06 -0.18
C ASN A 42 -3.20 -16.07 -1.09
N GLU A 43 -4.34 -16.63 -0.65
CA GLU A 43 -5.20 -17.51 -1.45
C GLU A 43 -5.70 -16.85 -2.75
N ARG A 44 -5.70 -15.51 -2.82
CA ARG A 44 -6.10 -14.72 -3.99
C ARG A 44 -4.90 -14.17 -4.79
N GLY A 45 -3.68 -14.54 -4.41
CA GLY A 45 -2.46 -14.06 -5.07
C GLY A 45 -2.14 -12.59 -4.79
N ILE A 46 -2.67 -12.02 -3.71
CA ILE A 46 -2.48 -10.61 -3.36
C ILE A 46 -1.16 -10.46 -2.60
N ALA A 47 -0.24 -9.69 -3.17
CA ALA A 47 1.10 -9.51 -2.61
C ALA A 47 1.11 -8.49 -1.45
N ILE A 48 1.31 -9.00 -0.23
CA ILE A 48 1.43 -8.23 0.99
C ILE A 48 2.90 -7.92 1.26
N LYS A 49 3.20 -6.64 1.57
CA LYS A 49 4.52 -6.20 2.02
C LYS A 49 4.68 -6.30 3.53
N SER A 50 3.64 -5.93 4.28
CA SER A 50 3.64 -6.04 5.74
C SER A 50 2.22 -6.05 6.29
N ILE A 51 2.07 -6.66 7.47
CA ILE A 51 0.89 -6.55 8.31
C ILE A 51 1.37 -6.03 9.66
N THR A 52 0.79 -4.95 10.14
CA THR A 52 1.19 -4.30 11.39
C THR A 52 -0.02 -4.11 12.27
N THR A 53 0.02 -4.70 13.46
CA THR A 53 -0.99 -4.49 14.49
C THR A 53 -0.71 -3.19 15.22
N ALA A 54 -1.75 -2.40 15.41
CA ALA A 54 -1.77 -1.21 16.28
C ALA A 54 -2.93 -1.35 17.27
N GLN A 55 -3.00 -0.44 18.25
CA GLN A 55 -3.88 -0.56 19.43
C GLN A 55 -5.29 -1.10 19.13
N ASP A 56 -6.02 -0.48 18.19
CA ASP A 56 -7.37 -0.89 17.78
C ASP A 56 -7.48 -0.97 16.25
N SER A 57 -6.40 -1.37 15.58
CA SER A 57 -6.42 -1.44 14.11
C SER A 57 -5.33 -2.35 13.55
N LEU A 58 -5.57 -2.81 12.32
CA LEU A 58 -4.59 -3.53 11.53
C LEU A 58 -4.24 -2.69 10.30
N ILE A 59 -2.95 -2.54 10.04
CA ILE A 59 -2.43 -1.82 8.88
C ILE A 59 -1.78 -2.84 7.95
N ILE A 60 -2.24 -2.91 6.71
CA ILE A 60 -1.70 -3.80 5.69
C ILE A 60 -1.02 -2.95 4.63
N ARG A 61 0.25 -3.18 4.35
CA ARG A 61 0.96 -2.54 3.24
C ARG A 61 1.02 -3.50 2.06
N LEU A 62 0.68 -3.00 0.89
CA LEU A 62 0.51 -3.77 -0.34
C LEU A 62 1.47 -3.30 -1.41
N ALA A 63 1.76 -4.19 -2.36
CA ALA A 63 2.75 -3.96 -3.40
C ALA A 63 2.37 -2.86 -4.40
N SER A 64 1.07 -2.63 -4.61
CA SER A 64 0.57 -1.60 -5.51
C SER A 64 -0.84 -1.11 -5.14
N PRO A 65 -1.31 0.02 -5.70
CA PRO A 65 -2.67 0.51 -5.49
C PRO A 65 -3.74 -0.45 -6.01
N GLU A 66 -3.52 -1.13 -7.13
CA GLU A 66 -4.45 -2.12 -7.69
C GLU A 66 -4.65 -3.29 -6.72
N GLN A 67 -3.55 -3.74 -6.10
CA GLN A 67 -3.58 -4.77 -5.06
C GLN A 67 -4.37 -4.31 -3.83
N SER A 68 -4.38 -3.02 -3.49
CA SER A 68 -5.19 -2.49 -2.38
C SER A 68 -6.68 -2.53 -2.63
N ILE A 69 -7.11 -2.31 -3.87
CA ILE A 69 -8.52 -2.41 -4.25
C ILE A 69 -8.95 -3.88 -4.17
N ALA A 70 -8.19 -4.78 -4.79
CA ALA A 70 -8.47 -6.22 -4.75
C ALA A 70 -8.50 -6.76 -3.31
N ALA A 71 -7.52 -6.36 -2.49
CA ALA A 71 -7.45 -6.75 -1.09
C ALA A 71 -8.65 -6.24 -0.28
N ARG A 72 -9.02 -4.97 -0.47
CA ARG A 72 -10.20 -4.40 0.19
C ARG A 72 -11.45 -5.21 -0.15
N ASP A 73 -11.66 -5.54 -1.42
CA ASP A 73 -12.87 -6.20 -1.87
C ASP A 73 -12.94 -7.65 -1.33
N VAL A 74 -11.84 -8.40 -1.35
CA VAL A 74 -11.73 -9.74 -0.72
C VAL A 74 -12.04 -9.69 0.77
N LEU A 75 -11.50 -8.70 1.48
CA LEU A 75 -11.64 -8.59 2.93
C LEU A 75 -13.04 -8.10 3.34
N ARG A 76 -13.67 -7.19 2.57
CA ARG A 76 -15.06 -6.76 2.81
C ARG A 76 -16.05 -7.92 2.72
N LEU A 77 -15.81 -8.86 1.81
CA LEU A 77 -16.63 -10.08 1.70
C LEU A 77 -16.39 -11.07 2.85
N SER A 78 -15.22 -11.01 3.49
CA SER A 78 -14.80 -11.99 4.50
C SER A 78 -14.99 -11.50 5.95
N LEU A 79 -15.14 -10.19 6.16
CA LEU A 79 -15.13 -9.56 7.47
C LEU A 79 -16.38 -8.68 7.65
N SER A 80 -17.33 -9.15 8.45
CA SER A 80 -18.62 -8.46 8.65
C SER A 80 -18.60 -7.38 9.74
N LYS A 81 -17.56 -7.32 10.58
CA LYS A 81 -17.51 -6.46 11.79
C LYS A 81 -16.39 -5.42 11.79
N VAL A 82 -15.86 -5.07 10.62
CA VAL A 82 -14.75 -4.12 10.49
C VAL A 82 -15.03 -3.07 9.41
N ASN A 83 -14.46 -1.89 9.60
CA ASN A 83 -14.32 -0.86 8.59
C ASN A 83 -12.97 -1.02 7.90
N ILE A 84 -12.95 -0.90 6.57
CA ILE A 84 -11.73 -1.03 5.76
C ILE A 84 -11.58 0.22 4.90
N THR A 85 -10.52 0.98 5.13
CA THR A 85 -10.20 2.22 4.40
C THR A 85 -8.90 2.04 3.61
N THR A 86 -8.92 2.43 2.35
CA THR A 86 -7.71 2.50 1.51
C THR A 86 -6.99 3.82 1.75
N LEU A 87 -5.71 3.75 2.08
CA LEU A 87 -4.79 4.88 2.20
C LEU A 87 -3.72 4.73 1.14
N GLN A 88 -3.67 5.66 0.19
CA GLN A 88 -2.60 5.68 -0.80
C GLN A 88 -1.47 6.56 -0.28
N VAL A 89 -0.24 6.03 -0.23
CA VAL A 89 0.92 6.86 0.07
C VAL A 89 1.09 7.79 -1.13
N ALA A 90 0.89 9.09 -0.92
CA ALA A 90 1.12 10.08 -1.97
C ALA A 90 2.55 9.93 -2.49
N LYS A 91 2.72 9.93 -3.81
CA LYS A 91 4.03 9.89 -4.47
C LYS A 91 4.88 11.00 -3.83
N PRO A 92 6.00 10.70 -3.15
CA PRO A 92 6.81 11.75 -2.58
C PRO A 92 7.28 12.62 -3.74
N THR A 93 6.86 13.89 -3.75
CA THR A 93 7.27 14.85 -4.77
C THR A 93 8.79 14.96 -4.71
N PRO A 94 9.53 14.62 -5.78
CA PRO A 94 10.97 14.83 -5.84
C PRO A 94 11.30 16.24 -5.36
N PHE A 95 12.30 16.36 -4.49
CA PHE A 95 12.71 17.65 -3.90
C PHE A 95 12.97 18.73 -4.97
N TRP A 96 13.48 18.34 -6.14
CA TRP A 96 13.66 19.25 -7.28
C TRP A 96 12.35 19.88 -7.78
N GLN A 97 11.25 19.14 -7.81
CA GLN A 97 9.94 19.68 -8.22
C GLN A 97 9.40 20.69 -7.22
N GLN A 98 9.65 20.49 -5.92
CA GLN A 98 9.30 21.48 -4.88
C GLN A 98 10.11 22.77 -5.04
N LYS A 99 11.36 22.67 -5.48
CA LYS A 99 12.21 23.84 -5.72
C LYS A 99 11.74 24.67 -6.92
N LEU A 100 11.22 24.04 -7.97
CA LEU A 100 10.72 24.74 -9.16
C LEU A 100 9.45 25.56 -8.87
N THR A 101 8.52 25.03 -8.08
CA THR A 101 7.31 25.78 -7.69
C THR A 101 7.64 26.99 -6.82
N GLN A 102 8.66 26.89 -5.95
CA GLN A 102 9.12 28.04 -5.15
C GLN A 102 9.80 29.14 -5.99
N ILE A 103 10.50 28.76 -7.06
CA ILE A 103 11.16 29.73 -7.94
C ILE A 103 10.12 30.49 -8.77
N GLN A 104 9.06 29.82 -9.23
CA GLN A 104 7.95 30.48 -9.95
C GLN A 104 7.14 31.44 -9.07
N SER A 105 6.85 31.08 -7.82
CA SER A 105 6.07 31.95 -6.93
C SER A 105 6.78 33.26 -6.54
N LYS A 106 8.10 33.35 -6.75
CA LYS A 106 8.91 34.51 -6.40
C LYS A 106 9.12 35.48 -7.58
N LEU A 107 8.55 35.17 -8.74
CA LEU A 107 8.67 35.94 -9.97
C LEU A 107 7.33 36.56 -10.42
N GLY A 108 6.32 36.56 -9.55
CA GLY A 108 5.02 37.20 -9.74
C GLY A 108 4.82 38.40 -8.83
#